data_AF-A0AA87Z156-F1
#
_entry.id   AF-A0AA87Z156-F1
#
_cell.length_a   1.000
_cell.length_b   1.000
_cell.length_c   1.000
_cell.angle_alpha   90.00
_cell.angle_beta   90.00
_cell.angle_gamma   90.00
#
_symmetry.space_group_name_H-M   'P 1'
#
loop_
_entity.id
_entity.type
_entity.pdbx_description
1 polymer ?
#
loop_
_entity_poly.entity_id
_entity_poly.type
_entity_poly.pdbx_seq_one_letter_code
_entity_poly.pdbx_strand_id
1 'polypeptide(L)'
;MDWQDFVTEFRAMYYNAEILAAQQDEFTSLQQGSMTVLEAVQKFEQLARLCPELVPTEKEKVRRMMKMFRTDISKQVSAGSSPPTLVSDCVSRAIRAEYWINRDKEARAQIFKARKEEKAVTKPTQPRQNAEPNQ
;
A
#
# COMPACT_ATOMS: atom_id res chain seq x y z
N MET A 1 7.13 37.73 21.31
CA MET A 1 7.95 36.53 21.18
C MET A 1 7.52 35.56 22.24
N ASP A 2 6.49 34.81 21.92
CA ASP A 2 6.20 33.56 22.60
C ASP A 2 7.04 32.42 21.96
N TRP A 3 6.91 31.21 22.52
CA TRP A 3 7.57 30.03 21.98
C TRP A 3 7.05 29.64 20.58
N GLN A 4 5.80 29.99 20.25
CA GLN A 4 5.18 29.67 18.95
C GLN A 4 5.74 30.59 17.85
N ASP A 5 5.97 31.86 18.13
CA ASP A 5 6.66 32.83 17.29
C ASP A 5 8.06 32.30 16.95
N PHE A 6 8.83 31.90 17.97
CA PHE A 6 10.17 31.34 17.79
C PHE A 6 10.16 30.07 16.94
N VAL A 7 9.25 29.13 17.20
CA VAL A 7 9.14 27.89 16.40
C VAL A 7 8.73 28.18 14.96
N THR A 8 7.85 29.16 14.74
CA THR A 8 7.41 29.57 13.40
C THR A 8 8.57 30.19 12.63
N GLU A 9 9.31 31.09 13.26
CA GLU A 9 10.44 31.80 12.65
C GLU A 9 11.64 30.85 12.44
N PHE A 10 11.89 29.94 13.38
CA PHE A 10 12.88 28.88 13.25
C PHE A 10 12.53 27.91 12.11
N ARG A 11 11.26 27.50 11.99
CA ARG A 11 10.80 26.70 10.84
C ARG A 11 10.99 27.47 9.53
N ALA A 12 10.59 28.73 9.46
CA ALA A 12 10.77 29.55 8.26
C ALA A 12 12.24 29.71 7.86
N MET A 13 13.15 29.74 8.84
CA MET A 13 14.58 30.00 8.62
C MET A 13 15.41 28.72 8.37
N TYR A 14 14.99 27.57 8.90
CA TYR A 14 15.75 26.30 8.81
C TYR A 14 15.06 25.20 8.01
N TYR A 15 13.72 25.21 7.92
CA TYR A 15 12.99 24.40 6.95
C TYR A 15 12.78 25.26 5.71
N ASN A 16 13.72 25.19 4.75
CA ASN A 16 13.57 25.84 3.45
C ASN A 16 12.15 25.58 2.91
N ALA A 17 11.44 26.63 2.49
CA ALA A 17 10.08 26.51 1.97
C ALA A 17 9.96 25.43 0.88
N GLU A 18 11.02 25.23 0.09
CA GLU A 18 11.16 24.17 -0.90
C GLU A 18 11.14 22.74 -0.29
N ILE A 19 11.78 22.53 0.86
CA ILE A 19 11.79 21.24 1.56
C ILE A 19 10.41 20.95 2.13
N LEU A 20 9.73 21.95 2.71
CA LEU A 20 8.36 21.81 3.19
C LEU A 20 7.38 21.52 2.05
N ALA A 21 7.51 22.23 0.93
CA ALA A 21 6.72 21.98 -0.27
C ALA A 21 6.95 20.55 -0.77
N ALA A 22 8.21 20.10 -0.86
CA ALA A 22 8.54 18.75 -1.27
C ALA A 22 7.94 17.68 -0.35
N GLN A 23 7.95 17.89 0.98
CA GLN A 23 7.32 16.97 1.93
C GLN A 23 5.79 16.99 1.87
N GLN A 24 5.19 18.15 1.63
CA GLN A 24 3.76 18.27 1.41
C GLN A 24 3.30 17.58 0.12
N ASP A 25 4.11 17.67 -0.94
CA ASP A 25 3.90 16.97 -2.21
C ASP A 25 4.07 15.46 -2.02
N GLU A 26 5.10 15.02 -1.29
CA GLU A 26 5.30 13.61 -0.94
C GLU A 26 4.12 13.08 -0.14
N PHE A 27 3.63 13.84 0.85
CA PHE A 27 2.48 13.42 1.64
C PHE A 27 1.18 13.36 0.84
N THR A 28 0.99 14.27 -0.11
CA THR A 28 -0.21 14.34 -0.94
C THR A 28 -0.22 13.23 -2.00
N SER A 29 0.95 12.86 -2.51
CA SER A 29 1.15 11.77 -3.47
C SER A 29 1.41 10.41 -2.81
N LEU A 30 1.44 10.32 -1.48
CA LEU A 30 1.71 9.08 -0.75
C LEU A 30 0.68 8.00 -1.12
N GLN A 31 1.19 6.88 -1.60
CA GLN A 31 0.44 5.69 -1.93
C GLN A 31 1.13 4.48 -1.30
N GLN A 32 0.34 3.51 -0.85
CA GLN A 32 0.86 2.26 -0.27
C GLN A 32 1.74 1.50 -1.27
N GLY A 33 1.34 1.44 -2.55
CA GLY A 33 2.12 0.76 -3.59
C GLY A 33 2.45 -0.70 -3.23
N SER A 34 3.73 -1.04 -3.21
CA SER A 34 4.25 -2.36 -2.82
C SER A 34 4.53 -2.50 -1.31
N MET A 35 4.40 -1.42 -0.54
CA MET A 35 4.62 -1.44 0.90
C MET A 35 3.51 -2.22 1.60
N THR A 36 3.86 -2.85 2.72
CA THR A 36 2.86 -3.39 3.65
C THR A 36 2.03 -2.25 4.23
N VAL A 37 0.84 -2.57 4.77
CA VAL A 37 0.00 -1.60 5.47
C VAL A 37 0.78 -0.92 6.58
N LEU A 38 1.58 -1.68 7.34
CA LEU A 38 2.33 -1.15 8.47
C LEU A 38 3.40 -0.14 8.05
N GLU A 39 4.18 -0.47 7.02
CA GLU A 39 5.21 0.44 6.50
C GLU A 39 4.57 1.72 5.93
N ALA A 40 3.46 1.60 5.21
CA ALA A 40 2.74 2.75 4.66
C ALA A 40 2.20 3.65 5.78
N VAL A 41 1.65 3.07 6.85
CA VAL A 41 1.18 3.81 8.04
C VAL A 41 2.35 4.50 8.75
N GLN A 42 3.48 3.83 8.93
CA GLN A 42 4.68 4.44 9.54
C GLN A 42 5.18 5.65 8.73
N LYS A 43 5.24 5.51 7.40
CA LYS A 43 5.62 6.61 6.50
C LYS A 43 4.61 7.76 6.56
N PHE A 44 3.31 7.44 6.60
CA PHE A 44 2.25 8.41 6.78
C PHE A 44 2.42 9.21 8.09
N GLU A 45 2.71 8.53 9.21
CA GLU A 45 2.90 9.21 10.51
C GLU A 45 4.13 10.10 10.55
N GLN A 46 5.21 9.72 9.87
CA GLN A 46 6.40 10.55 9.74
C GLN A 46 6.08 11.85 9.00
N LEU A 47 5.42 11.76 7.85
CA LEU A 47 5.03 12.93 7.07
C LEU A 47 3.94 13.76 7.77
N ALA A 48 3.01 13.13 8.48
CA ALA A 48 1.99 13.81 9.28
C ALA A 48 2.59 14.65 10.43
N ARG A 49 3.72 14.23 11.01
CA ARG A 49 4.45 15.04 12.01
C ARG A 49 5.11 16.28 11.40
N LEU A 50 5.55 16.17 10.14
CA LEU A 50 6.22 17.24 9.43
C LEU A 50 5.22 18.24 8.85
N CYS A 51 4.07 17.75 8.40
CA CYS A 51 3.00 18.55 7.80
C CYS A 51 1.67 18.41 8.57
N PRO A 52 1.60 18.82 9.86
CA PRO A 52 0.38 18.68 10.67
C PRO A 52 -0.83 19.42 10.07
N GLU A 53 -0.58 20.52 9.35
CA GLU A 53 -1.58 21.31 8.62
C GLU A 53 -2.37 20.49 7.58
N LEU A 54 -1.78 19.40 7.06
CA LEU A 54 -2.44 18.55 6.07
C LEU A 54 -3.41 17.54 6.71
N VAL A 55 -3.26 17.28 8.01
CA VAL A 55 -4.05 16.33 8.80
C VAL A 55 -4.46 16.92 10.15
N PRO A 56 -5.18 18.05 10.16
CA PRO A 56 -5.52 18.77 11.40
C PRO A 56 -6.48 17.98 12.30
N THR A 57 -7.18 16.98 11.76
CA THR A 57 -8.18 16.21 12.51
C THR A 57 -8.01 14.71 12.32
N GLU A 58 -8.46 13.94 13.30
CA GLU A 58 -8.54 12.47 13.25
C GLU A 58 -9.30 12.00 11.99
N LYS A 59 -10.43 12.64 11.68
CA LYS A 59 -11.24 12.35 10.50
C LYS A 59 -10.45 12.56 9.21
N GLU A 60 -9.66 13.63 9.15
CA GLU A 60 -8.83 13.93 7.99
C GLU A 60 -7.67 12.93 7.83
N LYS A 61 -7.07 12.48 8.95
CA LYS A 61 -6.09 11.38 8.94
C LYS A 61 -6.69 10.13 8.34
N VAL A 62 -7.86 9.69 8.82
CA VAL A 62 -8.55 8.50 8.30
C VAL A 62 -8.87 8.67 6.81
N ARG A 63 -9.40 9.83 6.41
CA ARG A 63 -9.73 10.14 5.01
C ARG A 63 -8.50 10.01 4.10
N ARG A 64 -7.33 10.46 4.55
CA ARG A 64 -6.09 10.34 3.76
C ARG A 64 -5.51 8.94 3.78
N MET A 65 -5.51 8.24 4.92
CA MET A 65 -5.10 6.83 5.00
C MET A 65 -5.93 5.96 4.04
N MET A 66 -7.25 6.17 3.98
CA MET A 66 -8.13 5.47 3.02
C MET A 66 -7.78 5.73 1.55
N LYS A 67 -7.27 6.92 1.21
CA LYS A 67 -6.78 7.27 -0.13
C LYS A 67 -5.37 6.75 -0.42
N MET A 68 -4.56 6.58 0.62
CA MET A 68 -3.20 6.05 0.53
C MET A 68 -3.22 4.53 0.33
N PHE A 69 -4.10 3.81 1.03
CA PHE A 69 -4.20 2.37 0.92
C PHE A 69 -4.56 1.91 -0.49
N ARG A 70 -4.05 0.74 -0.87
CA ARG A 70 -4.42 0.10 -2.13
C ARG A 70 -5.93 -0.14 -2.20
N THR A 71 -6.48 -0.04 -3.40
CA THR A 71 -7.93 -0.14 -3.63
C THR A 71 -8.54 -1.45 -3.11
N ASP A 72 -7.83 -2.57 -3.16
CA ASP A 72 -8.32 -3.85 -2.62
C ASP A 72 -8.44 -3.83 -1.10
N ILE A 73 -7.50 -3.19 -0.40
CA ILE A 73 -7.53 -2.98 1.05
C ILE A 73 -8.58 -1.94 1.42
N SER A 74 -8.62 -0.77 0.77
CA SER A 74 -9.59 0.29 1.06
C SER A 74 -11.04 -0.20 0.93
N LYS A 75 -11.32 -1.03 -0.10
CA LYS A 75 -12.64 -1.66 -0.25
C LYS A 75 -13.01 -2.55 0.93
N GLN A 76 -12.08 -3.35 1.44
CA GLN A 76 -12.30 -4.20 2.61
C GLN A 76 -12.44 -3.38 3.90
N VAL A 77 -11.65 -2.31 4.06
CA VAL A 77 -11.76 -1.42 5.23
C VAL A 77 -13.11 -0.71 5.28
N SER A 78 -13.63 -0.31 4.11
CA SER A 78 -14.97 0.26 3.97
C SER A 78 -16.10 -0.77 4.01
N ALA A 79 -15.81 -2.06 3.85
CA ALA A 79 -16.81 -3.11 3.90
C ALA A 79 -17.25 -3.32 5.36
N GLY A 80 -18.47 -2.87 5.68
CA GLY A 80 -19.06 -2.95 7.00
C GLY A 80 -20.23 -1.99 7.15
N SER A 81 -20.86 -1.98 8.32
CA SER A 81 -22.03 -1.14 8.60
C SER A 81 -21.71 0.36 8.60
N SER A 82 -20.45 0.73 8.86
CA SER A 82 -19.97 2.12 8.81
C SER A 82 -18.49 2.23 8.43
N PRO A 83 -18.09 3.32 7.76
CA PRO A 83 -16.68 3.66 7.54
C PRO A 83 -15.93 3.89 8.86
N PRO A 84 -14.61 3.64 8.92
CA PRO A 84 -13.82 3.96 10.10
C PRO A 84 -13.82 5.47 10.34
N THR A 85 -13.90 5.87 11.61
CA THR A 85 -13.81 7.27 12.05
C THR A 85 -12.57 7.55 12.88
N LEU A 86 -11.93 6.50 13.39
CA LEU A 86 -10.71 6.54 14.20
C LEU A 86 -9.54 5.95 13.43
N VAL A 87 -8.34 6.50 13.66
CA VAL A 87 -7.11 6.00 13.01
C VAL A 87 -6.84 4.55 13.41
N SER A 88 -6.99 4.21 14.68
CA SER A 88 -6.78 2.85 15.20
C SER A 88 -7.69 1.81 14.53
N ASP A 89 -8.96 2.12 14.33
CA ASP A 89 -9.92 1.25 13.64
C ASP A 89 -9.57 1.10 12.17
N CYS A 90 -9.23 2.20 11.49
CA CYS A 90 -8.79 2.19 10.10
C CYS A 90 -7.57 1.26 9.89
N VAL A 91 -6.54 1.42 10.71
CA VAL A 91 -5.30 0.61 10.65
C VAL A 91 -5.59 -0.85 10.99
N SER A 92 -6.36 -1.13 12.05
CA SER A 92 -6.69 -2.50 12.46
C SER A 92 -7.51 -3.25 11.40
N ARG A 93 -8.41 -2.56 10.70
CA ARG A 93 -9.14 -3.13 9.55
C ARG A 93 -8.20 -3.37 8.38
N ALA A 94 -7.30 -2.42 8.08
CA ALA A 94 -6.38 -2.52 6.95
C ALA A 94 -5.39 -3.69 7.11
N ILE A 95 -4.82 -3.88 8.31
CA ILE A 95 -3.91 -5.00 8.61
C ILE A 95 -4.62 -6.35 8.41
N ARG A 96 -5.86 -6.48 8.93
CA ARG A 96 -6.67 -7.70 8.74
C ARG A 96 -6.97 -7.94 7.26
N ALA A 97 -7.34 -6.88 6.52
CA ALA A 97 -7.61 -6.98 5.10
C ALA A 97 -6.36 -7.44 4.32
N GLU A 98 -5.19 -6.86 4.61
CA GLU A 98 -3.92 -7.26 3.98
C GLU A 98 -3.60 -8.73 4.22
N TYR A 99 -3.75 -9.21 5.45
CA TYR A 99 -3.54 -10.62 5.79
C TYR A 99 -4.40 -11.56 4.94
N TRP A 100 -5.72 -11.33 4.90
CA TRP A 100 -6.64 -12.20 4.15
C TRP A 100 -6.43 -12.11 2.65
N ILE A 101 -6.20 -10.91 2.11
CA ILE A 101 -5.92 -10.70 0.69
C ILE A 101 -4.65 -11.44 0.26
N ASN A 102 -3.58 -11.37 1.06
CA ASN A 102 -2.32 -12.04 0.74
C ASN A 102 -2.48 -13.56 0.76
N ARG A 103 -3.17 -14.09 1.78
CA ARG A 103 -3.48 -15.53 1.86
C ARG A 103 -4.27 -16.03 0.65
N ASP A 104 -5.28 -15.27 0.22
CA ASP A 104 -6.07 -15.61 -0.96
C ASP A 104 -5.24 -15.53 -2.25
N LYS A 105 -4.37 -14.53 -2.37
CA LYS A 105 -3.44 -14.39 -3.51
C LYS A 105 -2.47 -15.57 -3.58
N GLU A 106 -1.90 -15.97 -2.45
CA GLU A 106 -1.02 -17.13 -2.35
C GLU A 106 -1.74 -18.42 -2.76
N ALA A 107 -2.93 -18.68 -2.20
CA ALA A 107 -3.73 -19.85 -2.54
C ALA A 107 -4.04 -19.92 -4.05
N ARG A 108 -4.46 -18.79 -4.65
CA ARG A 108 -4.71 -18.69 -6.10
C ARG A 108 -3.44 -18.91 -6.92
N ALA A 109 -2.30 -18.40 -6.47
CA ALA A 109 -1.02 -18.62 -7.13
C ALA A 109 -0.60 -20.09 -7.12
N GLN A 110 -0.82 -20.82 -6.01
CA GLN A 110 -0.54 -22.25 -5.93
C GLN A 110 -1.44 -23.06 -6.87
N ILE A 111 -2.75 -22.76 -6.90
CA ILE A 111 -3.69 -23.41 -7.84
C ILE A 111 -3.25 -23.17 -9.29
N PHE A 112 -2.85 -21.94 -9.63
CA PHE A 112 -2.39 -21.61 -10.96
C PHE A 112 -1.12 -22.37 -11.35
N LYS A 113 -0.15 -22.50 -10.42
CA LYS A 113 1.07 -23.27 -10.64
C LYS A 113 0.76 -24.75 -10.88
N ALA A 114 -0.03 -25.39 -10.02
CA ALA A 114 -0.43 -26.79 -10.17
C ALA A 114 -1.09 -27.07 -11.52
N ARG A 115 -2.05 -26.23 -11.93
CA ARG A 115 -2.74 -26.37 -13.23
C ARG A 115 -1.81 -26.18 -14.43
N LYS A 116 -0.75 -25.37 -14.29
CA LYS A 116 0.26 -25.19 -15.34
C LYS A 116 1.15 -26.43 -15.46
N GLU A 117 1.52 -27.04 -14.34
CA GLU A 117 2.30 -28.28 -14.28
C GLU A 117 1.53 -29.48 -14.84
N GLU A 118 0.26 -29.65 -14.48
CA GLU A 118 -0.61 -30.70 -15.06
C GLU A 118 -0.72 -30.60 -16.59
N LYS A 119 -0.86 -29.38 -17.11
CA LYS A 119 -0.90 -29.13 -18.57
C LYS A 119 0.44 -29.38 -19.26
N ALA A 120 1.56 -29.23 -18.56
CA ALA A 120 2.88 -29.53 -19.09
C ALA A 120 3.13 -31.04 -19.16
N VAL A 121 2.65 -31.79 -18.17
CA VAL A 121 2.77 -33.26 -18.11
C VAL A 121 1.89 -33.96 -19.16
N THR A 122 0.72 -33.40 -19.47
CA THR A 122 -0.25 -34.01 -20.41
C THR A 122 0.02 -33.74 -21.89
N LYS A 123 1.05 -32.95 -22.23
CA LYS A 123 1.42 -32.71 -23.64
C LYS A 123 2.28 -33.87 -24.15
N PRO A 124 1.85 -34.67 -25.15
CA PRO A 124 2.64 -35.79 -25.64
C PRO A 124 3.91 -35.27 -26.32
N THR A 125 5.08 -35.69 -25.85
CA THR A 125 6.32 -35.57 -26.61
C THR A 125 6.24 -36.55 -27.77
N GLN A 126 5.85 -36.09 -28.96
CA GLN A 126 5.93 -36.90 -30.17
C GLN A 126 7.41 -37.30 -30.39
N PRO A 127 7.74 -38.60 -30.47
CA PRO A 127 9.07 -39.01 -30.88
C PRO A 127 9.29 -38.58 -32.34
N ARG A 128 10.38 -37.89 -32.63
CA ARG A 128 10.87 -37.71 -34.00
C ARG A 128 11.18 -39.09 -34.57
N GLN A 129 10.29 -39.62 -35.40
CA GLN A 129 10.62 -40.75 -36.26
C GLN A 129 11.59 -40.23 -37.31
N ASN A 130 12.88 -40.50 -37.10
CA ASN A 130 13.89 -40.26 -38.11
C ASN A 130 13.68 -41.29 -39.23
N ALA A 131 13.46 -40.80 -40.43
CA ALA A 131 13.38 -41.58 -41.65
C ALA A 131 14.67 -42.41 -41.83
N GLU A 132 14.51 -43.73 -41.99
CA GLU A 132 15.59 -44.62 -42.42
C GLU A 132 16.01 -44.26 -43.86
N PRO A 133 17.32 -44.22 -44.18
CA PRO A 133 17.76 -44.10 -45.55
C PRO A 133 17.67 -45.46 -46.24
N ASN A 134 16.84 -45.50 -47.29
CA ASN A 134 16.62 -46.63 -48.17
C ASN A 134 17.94 -47.09 -48.84
N GLN A 135 18.25 -48.38 -48.77
CA GLN A 135 19.20 -49.05 -49.67
C GLN A 135 18.43 -49.93 -50.64
#